data_AF-A0A383AXC7-F1
#
_entry.id   AF-A0A383AXC7-F1
#
_cell.length_a   1.000
_cell.length_b   1.000
_cell.length_c   1.000
_cell.angle_alpha   90.00
_cell.angle_beta   90.00
_cell.angle_gamma   90.00
#
_symmetry.space_group_name_H-M   'P 1'
#
loop_
_entity.id
_entity.type
_entity.pdbx_description
1 polymer ?
#
loop_
_entity_poly.entity_id
_entity_poly.type
_entity_poly.pdbx_seq_one_letter_code
_entity_poly.pdbx_strand_id
1 'polypeptide(L)'
;MTLIKSISGIRGTIGGEVGDSLSPLDIVRFTASYAAFIRKGSSNSNTIIIGRDARISGEMVSNIVSGTLMGCGFDVLDIGLSTTPTVEV
;
A
#
# COMPACT_ATOMS: atom_id res chain seq x y z
N MET A 1 6.18 -15.04 11.02
CA MET A 1 7.09 -14.99 9.85
C MET A 1 7.58 -13.57 9.71
N THR A 2 8.87 -13.36 9.51
CA THR A 2 9.50 -12.04 9.48
C THR A 2 8.94 -11.14 8.36
N LEU A 3 8.81 -9.85 8.65
CA LEU A 3 8.54 -8.80 7.67
C LEU A 3 9.73 -8.63 6.72
N ILE A 4 9.53 -8.97 5.45
CA ILE A 4 10.56 -8.91 4.40
C ILE A 4 10.42 -7.59 3.63
N LYS A 5 11.51 -6.83 3.55
CA LYS A 5 11.66 -5.63 2.72
C LYS A 5 12.68 -5.97 1.64
N SER A 6 12.28 -5.96 0.37
CA SER A 6 13.13 -6.43 -0.72
C SER A 6 12.93 -5.59 -1.99
N ILE A 7 13.66 -5.94 -3.05
CA ILE A 7 13.57 -5.30 -4.38
C ILE A 7 12.17 -5.41 -4.98
N SER A 8 11.40 -6.42 -4.59
CA SER A 8 10.04 -6.68 -5.05
C SER A 8 9.07 -6.60 -3.87
N GLY A 9 8.94 -5.38 -3.34
CA GLY A 9 7.93 -5.01 -2.37
C GLY A 9 8.19 -5.47 -0.92
N ILE A 10 7.20 -5.15 -0.08
CA ILE A 10 7.16 -5.43 1.35
C ILE A 10 6.16 -6.56 1.59
N ARG A 11 6.59 -7.63 2.28
CA ARG A 11 5.83 -8.87 2.43
C ARG A 11 5.92 -9.38 3.85
N GLY A 12 4.84 -9.95 4.36
CA GLY A 12 4.82 -10.54 5.71
C GLY A 12 3.49 -11.24 5.97
N THR A 13 3.42 -11.97 7.07
CA THR A 13 2.15 -12.49 7.57
C THR A 13 1.30 -11.34 8.09
N ILE A 14 -0.01 -11.36 7.79
CA ILE A 14 -0.94 -10.34 8.26
C ILE A 14 -1.10 -10.42 9.78
N GLY A 15 -1.09 -9.27 10.45
CA GLY A 15 -1.22 -9.17 11.91
C GLY A 15 0.12 -9.23 12.63
N GLY A 16 0.14 -9.81 13.83
CA GLY A 16 1.34 -10.00 14.66
C GLY A 16 1.92 -8.71 15.23
N GLU A 17 3.18 -8.78 15.69
CA GLU A 17 3.90 -7.64 16.25
C GLU A 17 4.38 -6.68 15.14
N VAL A 18 4.40 -5.39 15.49
CA VAL A 18 4.82 -4.32 14.58
C VAL A 18 6.30 -4.47 14.25
N GLY A 19 6.64 -4.44 12.96
CA GLY A 19 8.02 -4.55 12.48
C GLY A 19 8.50 -5.99 12.24
N ASP A 20 7.87 -6.99 12.87
CA ASP A 20 8.17 -8.40 12.68
C ASP A 20 7.19 -9.10 11.73
N SER A 21 6.05 -8.49 11.46
CA SER A 21 5.01 -8.98 10.56
C SER A 21 4.38 -7.83 9.75
N LEU A 22 3.46 -8.13 8.84
CA LEU A 22 2.71 -7.10 8.11
C LEU A 22 1.48 -6.70 8.92
N SER A 23 1.72 -5.96 10.00
CA SER A 23 0.67 -5.43 10.87
C SER A 23 -0.06 -4.24 10.23
N PRO A 24 -1.28 -3.87 10.67
CA PRO A 24 -1.95 -2.66 10.22
C PRO A 24 -1.10 -1.39 10.37
N LEU A 25 -0.34 -1.27 11.46
CA LEU A 25 0.54 -0.12 11.70
C LEU A 25 1.73 -0.11 10.73
N ASP A 26 2.24 -1.29 10.35
CA ASP A 26 3.26 -1.40 9.33
C ASP A 26 2.76 -0.94 7.97
N ILE A 27 1.54 -1.35 7.58
CA ILE A 27 0.91 -0.91 6.33
C ILE A 27 0.80 0.62 6.31
N VAL A 28 0.21 1.22 7.36
CA VAL A 28 0.12 2.69 7.48
C VAL A 28 1.50 3.34 7.37
N ARG A 29 2.49 2.84 8.11
CA ARG A 29 3.84 3.41 8.12
C ARG A 29 4.48 3.39 6.74
N PHE A 30 4.42 2.27 6.02
CA PHE A 30 5.02 2.18 4.69
C PHE A 30 4.25 2.98 3.65
N THR A 31 2.92 2.97 3.71
CA THR A 31 2.09 3.77 2.81
C THR A 31 2.33 5.26 3.00
N ALA A 32 2.36 5.76 4.25
CA ALA A 32 2.67 7.16 4.54
C ALA A 32 4.10 7.54 4.11
N SER A 33 5.06 6.63 4.27
CA SER A 33 6.44 6.83 3.81
C SER A 33 6.51 6.93 2.28
N TYR A 34 5.78 6.07 1.56
CA TYR A 34 5.66 6.14 0.11
C TYR A 34 5.00 7.46 -0.33
N ALA A 35 3.91 7.86 0.32
CA ALA A 35 3.21 9.12 0.10
C ALA A 35 4.13 10.34 0.29
N ALA A 36 4.99 10.33 1.31
CA ALA A 36 5.98 11.39 1.53
C ALA A 36 7.11 11.37 0.48
N PHE A 37 7.51 10.18 0.00
CA PHE A 37 8.53 10.02 -1.02
C PHE A 37 8.07 10.57 -2.38
N ILE A 38 6.90 10.13 -2.87
CA ILE A 38 6.40 10.55 -4.19
C ILE A 38 6.07 12.04 -4.24
N ARG A 39 5.66 12.66 -3.12
CA ARG A 39 5.37 14.10 -3.05
C ARG A 39 6.60 14.98 -3.25
N LYS A 40 7.79 14.46 -2.93
CA LYS A 40 9.06 15.14 -3.21
C LYS A 40 9.45 15.04 -4.69
N GLY A 41 8.84 14.14 -5.44
CA GLY A 41 9.04 14.02 -6.88
C GLY A 41 8.21 15.03 -7.66
N SER A 42 8.59 15.28 -8.90
CA SER A 42 7.91 16.20 -9.82
C SER A 42 6.72 15.52 -10.53
N SER A 43 5.81 14.89 -9.79
CA SER A 43 4.58 14.34 -10.37
C SER A 43 3.60 15.46 -10.73
N ASN A 44 3.04 15.40 -11.94
CA ASN A 44 1.98 16.32 -12.38
C ASN A 44 0.58 15.91 -11.90
N SER A 45 0.46 14.75 -11.23
CA SER A 45 -0.82 14.23 -10.73
C SER A 45 -0.77 13.96 -9.23
N ASN A 46 -1.89 14.25 -8.57
CA ASN A 46 -2.16 13.94 -7.16
C ASN A 46 -2.95 12.63 -6.98
N THR A 47 -3.24 11.93 -8.06
CA THR A 47 -3.99 10.66 -8.02
C THR A 47 -3.06 9.47 -7.92
N ILE A 48 -3.34 8.54 -7.00
CA ILE A 48 -2.67 7.25 -6.85
C ILE A 48 -3.67 6.14 -7.15
N ILE A 49 -3.31 5.26 -8.07
CA ILE A 49 -4.08 4.08 -8.41
C ILE A 49 -3.63 2.93 -7.51
N ILE A 50 -4.59 2.22 -6.92
CA ILE A 50 -4.33 1.01 -6.14
C ILE A 50 -5.15 -0.16 -6.69
N GLY A 51 -4.62 -1.36 -6.54
CA GLY A 51 -5.31 -2.61 -6.86
C GLY A 51 -4.80 -3.74 -5.99
N ARG A 52 -5.53 -4.84 -5.95
CA ARG A 52 -5.22 -5.99 -5.08
C ARG A 52 -5.47 -7.32 -5.76
N ASP A 53 -4.81 -8.34 -5.25
CA ASP A 53 -5.10 -9.73 -5.61
C ASP A 53 -6.27 -10.31 -4.78
N ALA A 54 -6.53 -11.60 -5.01
CA ALA A 54 -7.66 -12.33 -4.43
C ALA A 54 -7.41 -12.82 -2.99
N ARG A 55 -6.32 -12.44 -2.31
CA ARG A 55 -6.12 -12.83 -0.91
C ARG A 55 -7.25 -12.25 -0.05
N ILE A 56 -7.76 -13.04 0.89
CA ILE A 56 -8.85 -12.66 1.80
C ILE A 56 -8.51 -11.38 2.57
N SER A 57 -7.26 -11.22 2.98
CA SER A 57 -6.77 -10.01 3.66
C SER A 57 -6.69 -8.78 2.76
N GLY A 58 -6.82 -8.93 1.44
CA GLY A 58 -6.59 -7.87 0.46
C GLY A 58 -7.54 -6.68 0.61
N GLU A 59 -8.81 -6.91 0.93
CA GLU A 59 -9.78 -5.83 1.12
C GLU A 59 -9.40 -4.94 2.31
N MET A 60 -9.05 -5.56 3.45
CA MET A 60 -8.57 -4.85 4.63
C MET A 60 -7.29 -4.06 4.33
N VAL A 61 -6.33 -4.66 3.63
CA VAL A 61 -5.10 -3.96 3.22
C VAL A 61 -5.40 -2.78 2.30
N SER A 62 -6.28 -2.96 1.29
CA SER A 62 -6.68 -1.88 0.37
C SER A 62 -7.29 -0.70 1.11
N ASN A 63 -8.20 -0.97 2.07
CA ASN A 63 -8.84 0.06 2.88
C ASN A 63 -7.85 0.84 3.73
N ILE A 64 -6.87 0.17 4.36
CA ILE A 64 -5.81 0.85 5.14
C ILE A 64 -4.93 1.71 4.23
N VAL A 65 -4.52 1.16 3.08
CA VAL A 65 -3.67 1.88 2.12
C VAL A 65 -4.41 3.10 1.59
N SER A 66 -5.65 2.93 1.11
CA SER A 66 -6.50 3.99 0.59
C SER A 66 -6.73 5.09 1.63
N GLY A 67 -7.15 4.73 2.84
CA GLY A 67 -7.36 5.68 3.93
C GLY A 67 -6.10 6.45 4.32
N THR A 68 -4.94 5.77 4.33
CA THR A 68 -3.65 6.41 4.63
C THR A 68 -3.26 7.41 3.54
N LEU A 69 -3.41 7.05 2.26
CA LEU A 69 -3.10 7.93 1.13
C LEU A 69 -4.02 9.16 1.11
N MET A 70 -5.33 8.96 1.31
CA MET A 70 -6.31 10.06 1.43
C MET A 70 -5.99 10.97 2.62
N GLY A 71 -5.64 10.39 3.79
CA GLY A 71 -5.20 11.17 4.96
C GLY A 71 -3.90 11.93 4.72
N CYS A 72 -3.07 11.46 3.79
CA CYS A 72 -1.90 12.18 3.30
C CYS A 72 -2.24 13.23 2.22
N GLY A 73 -3.50 13.40 1.81
CA GLY A 73 -3.94 14.40 0.83
C GLY A 73 -3.80 13.98 -0.64
N PHE A 74 -3.67 12.69 -0.93
CA PHE A 74 -3.74 12.17 -2.30
C PHE A 74 -5.17 11.73 -2.67
N ASP A 75 -5.51 11.85 -3.94
CA ASP A 75 -6.72 11.25 -4.49
C ASP A 75 -6.44 9.76 -4.77
N VAL A 76 -7.34 8.86 -4.39
CA VAL A 76 -7.14 7.42 -4.55
C VAL A 76 -8.15 6.83 -5.52
N LEU A 77 -7.66 6.14 -6.54
CA LEU A 77 -8.47 5.34 -7.46
C LEU A 77 -8.24 3.85 -7.15
N ASP A 78 -9.16 3.23 -6.43
CA ASP A 78 -9.13 1.78 -6.17
C ASP A 78 -9.81 1.03 -7.32
N ILE A 79 -9.04 0.27 -8.10
CA ILE A 79 -9.55 -0.56 -9.20
C ILE A 79 -9.91 -1.99 -8.76
N GLY A 80 -9.84 -2.28 -7.46
CA GLY A 80 -10.30 -3.52 -6.86
C GLY A 80 -9.43 -4.73 -7.22
N LEU A 81 -10.10 -5.84 -7.56
CA LEU A 81 -9.43 -7.08 -7.94
C LEU A 81 -8.79 -6.94 -9.31
N SER A 82 -7.45 -6.89 -9.34
CA SER A 82 -6.67 -6.72 -10.56
C SER A 82 -5.37 -7.51 -10.49
N THR A 83 -4.78 -7.75 -11.66
CA THR A 83 -3.42 -8.30 -11.72
C THR A 83 -2.42 -7.15 -11.61
N THR A 84 -1.25 -7.38 -11.01
CA THR A 84 -0.22 -6.33 -10.87
C THR A 84 0.12 -5.64 -12.20
N PRO A 85 0.28 -6.35 -13.34
CA PRO A 85 0.49 -5.70 -14.63
C PRO A 85 -0.67 -4.79 -15.08
N THR A 86 -1.91 -5.05 -14.65
CA THR A 86 -3.07 -4.19 -14.93
C THR A 86 -3.02 -2.88 -14.15
N VAL A 87 -2.41 -2.87 -12.96
CA VAL A 87 -2.27 -1.65 -12.14
C VAL A 87 -1.18 -0.73 -12.68
N GLU A 88 -0.13 -1.30 -13.28
CA GLU A 88 1.05 -0.57 -13.77
C GLU A 88 0.80 0.20 -15.08
N VAL A 89 -0.18 -0.23 -15.88
CA VAL A 89 -0.43 0.23 -17.24
C VAL A 89 -1.54 1.28 -17.33
#